data_AF-A0AAV3YCJ9-F1
#
_entry.id   AF-A0AAV3YCJ9-F1
#
_cell.length_a   1.000
_cell.length_b   1.000
_cell.length_c   1.000
_cell.angle_alpha   90.00
_cell.angle_beta   90.00
_cell.angle_gamma   90.00
#
_symmetry.space_group_name_H-M   'P 1'
#
loop_
_entity.id
_entity.type
_entity.pdbx_description
1 polymer ?
#
loop_
_entity_poly.entity_id
_entity_poly.type
_entity_poly.pdbx_seq_one_letter_code
_entity_poly.pdbx_strand_id
1 'polypeptide(L)'
;MKNTASFWLQMPIWISISYSLRNMTSRALSPDLDHHEECKGLTDEGTLWFSDLTINDSTWILPVMMGCVTLFNIEMTHLTIGEVTKYRKRLTLFLRCLALLFIPISSTMPTAMVFYWVNSGFLAAAQNMLNDYSPFRRFVGLGQSQTESTSPLKALMRKAKLKYFNR
;
A
#
# COMPACT_ATOMS: atom_id res chain seq x y z
N MET A 1 19.34 -9.77 8.04
CA MET A 1 18.74 -10.43 6.86
C MET A 1 17.26 -10.86 7.04
N LYS A 2 16.65 -10.72 8.23
CA LYS A 2 15.26 -11.16 8.49
C LYS A 2 14.14 -10.33 7.81
N ASN A 3 14.43 -9.15 7.25
CA ASN A 3 13.39 -8.27 6.67
C ASN A 3 13.16 -8.45 5.15
N THR A 4 14.00 -9.22 4.45
CA THR A 4 13.87 -9.34 2.99
C THR A 4 12.84 -10.40 2.58
N ALA A 5 12.55 -11.38 3.44
CA ALA A 5 11.61 -12.47 3.13
C ALA A 5 10.17 -11.97 2.89
N SER A 6 9.70 -11.01 3.70
CA SER A 6 8.35 -10.43 3.52
C SER A 6 8.22 -9.74 2.16
N PHE A 7 9.27 -9.00 1.74
CA PHE A 7 9.30 -8.36 0.44
C PHE A 7 9.22 -9.38 -0.71
N TRP A 8 10.01 -10.45 -0.63
CA TRP A 8 10.03 -11.51 -1.65
C TRP A 8 8.73 -12.32 -1.71
N LEU A 9 8.00 -12.44 -0.60
CA LEU A 9 6.69 -13.08 -0.61
C LEU A 9 5.60 -12.13 -1.14
N GLN A 10 5.69 -10.85 -0.79
CA GLN A 10 4.67 -9.86 -1.11
C GLN A 10 4.66 -9.46 -2.58
N MET A 11 5.83 -9.32 -3.22
CA MET A 11 5.93 -8.89 -4.62
C MET A 11 5.22 -9.86 -5.60
N PRO A 12 5.43 -11.19 -5.54
CA PRO A 12 4.72 -12.13 -6.40
C PRO A 12 3.20 -12.09 -6.20
N ILE A 13 2.74 -12.10 -4.94
CA ILE A 13 1.30 -12.02 -4.62
C ILE A 13 0.71 -10.73 -5.18
N TRP A 14 1.42 -9.61 -5.01
CA TRP A 14 0.97 -8.32 -5.49
C TRP A 14 0.83 -8.27 -7.01
N ILE A 15 1.79 -8.83 -7.74
CA ILE A 15 1.75 -8.93 -9.21
C ILE A 15 0.60 -9.84 -9.65
N SER A 16 0.47 -11.02 -9.05
CA SER A 16 -0.56 -11.99 -9.41
C SER A 16 -1.98 -11.44 -9.21
N ILE A 17 -2.28 -10.86 -8.05
CA ILE A 17 -3.60 -10.29 -7.78
C ILE A 17 -3.87 -9.09 -8.71
N SER A 18 -2.87 -8.24 -8.95
CA SER A 18 -3.00 -7.12 -9.89
C SER A 18 -3.34 -7.58 -11.31
N TYR A 19 -2.67 -8.64 -11.79
CA TYR A 19 -2.92 -9.21 -13.10
C TYR A 19 -4.30 -9.87 -13.17
N SER A 20 -4.67 -10.65 -12.15
CA SER A 20 -5.99 -11.27 -12.05
C SER A 20 -7.11 -10.23 -12.06
N LEU A 21 -7.00 -9.18 -11.24
CA LEU A 21 -8.00 -8.10 -11.20
C LEU A 21 -8.11 -7.38 -12.54
N ARG A 22 -6.99 -7.06 -13.18
CA ARG A 22 -7.00 -6.43 -14.51
C ARG A 22 -7.70 -7.32 -15.54
N ASN A 23 -7.43 -8.62 -15.52
CA ASN A 23 -8.07 -9.58 -16.42
C ASN A 23 -9.58 -9.69 -16.14
N MET A 24 -9.99 -9.75 -14.87
CA MET A 24 -11.39 -9.80 -14.46
C MET A 24 -12.15 -8.52 -14.87
N THR A 25 -11.58 -7.33 -14.67
CA THR A 25 -12.20 -6.06 -15.08
C THR A 25 -12.32 -5.96 -16.60
N SER A 26 -11.33 -6.44 -17.36
CA SER A 26 -11.41 -6.45 -18.83
C SER A 26 -12.52 -7.39 -19.32
N ARG A 27 -12.70 -8.54 -18.67
CA ARG A 27 -13.75 -9.52 -19.00
C ARG A 27 -15.14 -9.01 -18.63
N ALA A 28 -15.26 -8.31 -17.51
CA ALA A 28 -16.52 -7.71 -17.07
C ALA A 28 -17.08 -6.68 -18.06
N LEU A 29 -16.20 -5.98 -18.80
CA LEU A 29 -16.58 -5.01 -19.85
C LEU A 29 -16.97 -5.66 -21.18
N SER A 30 -16.60 -6.93 -21.42
CA SER A 30 -16.82 -7.66 -22.68
C SER A 30 -17.50 -9.01 -22.44
N PRO A 31 -18.68 -9.07 -21.80
CA PRO A 31 -19.34 -10.33 -21.43
C PRO A 31 -19.74 -11.19 -22.65
N ASP A 32 -20.08 -10.54 -23.77
CA ASP A 32 -20.57 -11.20 -24.99
C ASP A 32 -19.51 -12.03 -25.73
N LEU A 33 -18.22 -11.76 -25.50
CA LEU A 33 -17.11 -12.44 -26.19
C LEU A 33 -16.63 -13.70 -25.46
N ASP A 34 -16.82 -13.77 -24.14
CA ASP A 34 -16.13 -14.75 -23.29
C ASP A 34 -17.07 -15.60 -22.42
N HIS A 35 -18.40 -15.45 -22.52
CA HIS A 35 -19.40 -16.16 -21.70
C HIS A 35 -19.16 -16.07 -20.17
N HIS A 36 -18.43 -15.06 -19.72
CA HIS A 36 -18.04 -14.88 -18.32
C HIS A 36 -19.02 -13.94 -17.60
N GLU A 37 -20.25 -14.41 -17.36
CA GLU A 37 -21.25 -13.68 -16.56
C GLU A 37 -20.81 -13.51 -15.10
N GLU A 38 -19.91 -14.36 -14.61
CA GLU A 38 -19.41 -14.35 -13.22
C GLU A 38 -18.72 -13.03 -12.84
N CYS A 39 -18.10 -12.33 -13.81
CA CYS A 39 -17.40 -11.07 -13.55
C CYS A 39 -18.31 -9.83 -13.68
N LYS A 40 -19.56 -9.99 -14.12
CA LYS A 40 -20.50 -8.89 -14.34
C LYS A 40 -20.84 -8.14 -13.04
N GLY A 41 -20.77 -8.81 -11.89
CA GLY A 41 -20.92 -8.17 -10.59
C GLY A 41 -19.91 -7.04 -10.33
N LEU A 42 -18.74 -7.04 -10.98
CA LEU A 42 -17.77 -5.94 -10.85
C LEU A 42 -18.28 -4.62 -11.46
N THR A 43 -19.19 -4.69 -12.43
CA THR A 43 -19.76 -3.52 -13.10
C THR A 43 -20.97 -2.97 -12.33
N ASP A 44 -21.72 -3.85 -11.66
CA ASP A 44 -23.00 -3.53 -11.05
C ASP A 44 -22.94 -3.38 -9.51
N GLU A 45 -21.96 -4.00 -8.82
CA GLU A 45 -21.92 -4.14 -7.36
C GLU A 45 -20.75 -3.41 -6.67
N GLY A 46 -20.81 -2.08 -6.66
CA GLY A 46 -19.91 -1.25 -5.86
C GLY A 46 -20.46 -0.91 -4.46
N THR A 47 -19.57 -0.57 -3.52
CA THR A 47 -19.92 -0.45 -2.08
C THR A 47 -19.81 0.95 -1.48
N LEU A 48 -19.07 1.87 -2.13
CA LEU A 48 -18.81 3.22 -1.63
C LEU A 48 -19.28 4.27 -2.64
N TRP A 49 -18.42 5.19 -3.07
CA TRP A 49 -18.71 6.18 -4.12
C TRP A 49 -18.45 5.65 -5.53
N PHE A 50 -17.90 4.45 -5.65
CA PHE A 50 -17.70 3.74 -6.91
C PHE A 50 -18.70 2.58 -6.98
N SER A 51 -19.68 2.70 -7.88
CA SER A 51 -20.66 1.64 -8.16
C SER A 51 -20.13 0.62 -9.17
N ASP A 52 -19.27 1.06 -10.08
CA ASP A 52 -18.63 0.23 -11.09
C ASP A 52 -17.13 0.15 -10.80
N LEU A 53 -16.62 -1.05 -10.55
CA LEU A 53 -15.22 -1.31 -10.24
C LEU A 53 -14.34 -1.45 -11.50
N THR A 54 -14.93 -1.53 -12.69
CA THR A 54 -14.23 -1.72 -13.96
C THR A 54 -13.77 -0.40 -14.57
N ILE A 55 -14.49 0.69 -14.29
CA ILE A 55 -14.15 2.03 -14.74
C ILE A 55 -13.11 2.69 -13.83
N ASN A 56 -12.51 3.76 -14.33
CA ASN A 56 -11.58 4.59 -13.57
C ASN A 56 -12.36 5.50 -12.60
N ASP A 57 -11.80 5.76 -11.42
CA ASP A 57 -12.42 6.66 -10.43
C ASP A 57 -12.39 8.12 -10.91
N SER A 58 -13.54 8.63 -11.35
CA SER A 58 -13.71 10.01 -11.82
C SER A 58 -13.62 11.05 -10.69
N THR A 59 -13.76 10.63 -9.43
CA THR A 59 -13.69 11.54 -8.27
C THR A 59 -12.26 11.80 -7.81
N TRP A 60 -11.29 11.06 -8.34
CA TRP A 60 -9.87 11.10 -7.95
C TRP A 60 -9.58 10.74 -6.48
N ILE A 61 -10.58 10.30 -5.71
CA ILE A 61 -10.40 9.95 -4.30
C ILE A 61 -9.47 8.75 -4.15
N LEU A 62 -9.71 7.66 -4.89
CA LEU A 62 -8.85 6.46 -4.84
C LEU A 62 -7.42 6.73 -5.34
N PRO A 63 -7.21 7.44 -6.47
CA PRO A 63 -5.87 7.83 -6.89
C PRO A 63 -5.08 8.63 -5.86
N VAL A 64 -5.72 9.61 -5.22
CA VAL A 64 -5.08 10.41 -4.17
C VAL A 64 -4.78 9.55 -2.95
N MET A 65 -5.71 8.70 -2.52
CA MET A 65 -5.49 7.73 -1.44
C MET A 65 -4.29 6.81 -1.73
N MET A 66 -4.13 6.37 -2.98
CA MET A 66 -3.00 5.54 -3.41
C MET A 66 -1.67 6.28 -3.26
N GLY A 67 -1.60 7.54 -3.68
CA GLY A 67 -0.42 8.39 -3.45
C GLY A 67 -0.13 8.58 -1.95
N CYS A 68 -1.16 8.88 -1.16
CA CYS A 68 -1.05 9.07 0.29
C CYS A 68 -0.55 7.82 1.01
N VAL A 69 -1.12 6.63 0.75
CA VAL A 69 -0.71 5.39 1.42
C VAL A 69 0.71 4.97 1.03
N THR A 70 1.09 5.21 -0.23
CA THR A 70 2.44 4.95 -0.73
C THR A 70 3.45 5.86 -0.04
N LEU A 71 3.16 7.16 0.02
CA LEU A 71 3.98 8.14 0.71
C LEU A 71 4.10 7.81 2.21
N PHE A 72 3.00 7.40 2.84
CA PHE A 72 2.98 6.99 4.24
C PHE A 72 3.92 5.80 4.51
N ASN A 73 3.89 4.75 3.67
CA ASN A 73 4.79 3.60 3.79
C ASN A 73 6.27 3.99 3.63
N ILE A 74 6.58 4.91 2.70
CA ILE A 74 7.93 5.46 2.51
C ILE A 74 8.38 6.21 3.77
N GLU A 75 7.53 7.08 4.32
CA GLU A 75 7.84 7.83 5.53
C GLU A 75 8.02 6.95 6.76
N MET A 76 7.16 5.95 6.92
CA MET A 76 7.28 4.98 7.99
C MET A 76 8.64 4.29 7.94
N THR A 77 9.04 3.78 6.77
CA THR A 77 10.34 3.15 6.57
C THR A 77 11.50 4.12 6.81
N HIS A 78 11.36 5.37 6.37
CA HIS A 78 12.36 6.42 6.55
C HIS A 78 12.56 6.82 8.03
N LEU A 79 11.50 6.82 8.84
CA LEU A 79 11.57 7.14 10.27
C LEU A 79 11.96 5.94 11.14
N THR A 80 11.66 4.72 10.71
CA THR A 80 11.96 3.52 11.51
C THR A 80 13.43 3.14 11.46
N ILE A 81 14.06 3.14 10.28
CA ILE A 81 15.46 2.74 10.12
C ILE A 81 16.39 3.92 10.52
N GLY A 82 17.34 3.70 11.43
CA GLY A 82 18.10 4.75 12.13
C GLY A 82 19.21 5.44 11.33
N GLU A 83 19.95 4.73 10.46
CA GLU A 83 21.09 5.32 9.77
C GLU A 83 20.69 6.03 8.48
N VAL A 84 20.79 7.36 8.47
CA VAL A 84 20.42 8.20 7.32
C VAL A 84 21.65 8.57 6.51
N THR A 85 22.09 7.66 5.63
CA THR A 85 23.20 7.92 4.68
C THR A 85 22.80 8.93 3.59
N LYS A 86 23.78 9.58 2.95
CA LYS A 86 23.53 10.49 1.80
C LYS A 86 22.77 9.78 0.67
N TYR A 87 23.10 8.53 0.40
CA TYR A 87 22.40 7.69 -0.57
C TYR A 87 20.93 7.51 -0.19
N ARG A 88 20.64 7.13 1.06
CA ARG A 88 19.27 6.91 1.54
C ARG A 88 18.42 8.19 1.49
N LYS A 89 18.99 9.36 1.76
CA LYS A 89 18.28 10.65 1.57
C LYS A 89 17.84 10.84 0.12
N ARG A 90 18.75 10.62 -0.83
CA ARG A 90 18.45 10.72 -2.28
C ARG A 90 17.41 9.69 -2.71
N LEU A 91 17.55 8.44 -2.28
CA LEU A 91 16.59 7.37 -2.56
C LEU A 91 15.20 7.71 -1.99
N THR A 92 15.12 8.20 -0.75
CA THR A 92 13.85 8.58 -0.13
C THR A 92 13.19 9.73 -0.88
N LEU A 93 13.94 10.74 -1.29
CA LEU A 93 13.41 11.83 -2.11
C LEU A 93 12.87 11.31 -3.44
N PHE A 94 13.62 10.45 -4.13
CA PHE A 94 13.17 9.81 -5.36
C PHE A 94 11.86 9.03 -5.17
N LEU A 95 11.79 8.20 -4.12
CA LEU A 95 10.60 7.42 -3.81
C LEU A 95 9.38 8.30 -3.48
N ARG A 96 9.57 9.46 -2.81
CA ARG A 96 8.50 10.42 -2.57
C ARG A 96 7.96 11.00 -3.88
N CYS A 97 8.84 11.38 -4.81
CA CYS A 97 8.42 11.82 -6.14
C CYS A 97 7.67 10.71 -6.87
N LEU A 98 8.14 9.46 -6.76
CA LEU A 98 7.45 8.31 -7.34
C LEU A 98 6.05 8.11 -6.74
N ALA A 99 5.87 8.31 -5.43
CA ALA A 99 4.56 8.26 -4.77
C ALA A 99 3.58 9.29 -5.34
N LEU A 100 4.05 10.50 -5.69
CA LEU A 100 3.22 11.49 -6.38
C LEU A 100 2.89 11.08 -7.81
N LEU A 101 3.83 10.44 -8.51
CA LEU A 101 3.61 9.91 -9.86
C LEU A 101 2.61 8.73 -9.87
N PHE A 102 2.50 7.98 -8.77
CA PHE A 102 1.51 6.91 -8.64
C PHE A 102 0.07 7.42 -8.72
N ILE A 103 -0.20 8.70 -8.40
CA ILE A 103 -1.54 9.29 -8.49
C ILE A 103 -2.05 9.27 -9.94
N PRO A 104 -1.43 9.93 -10.94
CA PRO A 104 -1.89 9.88 -12.32
C PRO A 104 -1.79 8.49 -12.95
N ILE A 105 -0.87 7.63 -12.48
CA ILE A 105 -0.84 6.23 -12.94
C ILE A 105 -2.11 5.50 -12.49
N SER A 106 -2.46 5.63 -11.22
CA SER A 106 -3.66 4.96 -10.67
C SER A 106 -4.96 5.51 -11.25
N SER A 107 -5.04 6.78 -11.64
CA SER A 107 -6.23 7.32 -12.31
C SER A 107 -6.50 6.72 -13.70
N THR A 108 -5.52 6.02 -14.28
CA THR A 108 -5.70 5.31 -15.57
C THR A 108 -6.05 3.83 -15.42
N MET A 109 -6.09 3.32 -14.17
CA MET A 109 -6.35 1.92 -13.88
C MET A 109 -7.79 1.70 -13.41
N PRO A 110 -8.35 0.49 -13.61
CA PRO A 110 -9.67 0.14 -13.10
C PRO A 110 -9.76 0.32 -11.58
N THR A 111 -10.92 0.78 -11.11
CA THR A 111 -11.18 1.04 -9.69
C THR A 111 -10.92 -0.17 -8.80
N ALA A 112 -11.27 -1.40 -9.24
CA ALA A 112 -10.97 -2.64 -8.53
C ALA A 112 -9.47 -2.78 -8.18
N MET A 113 -8.62 -2.44 -9.14
CA MET A 113 -7.18 -2.59 -9.04
C MET A 113 -6.59 -1.55 -8.10
N VAL A 114 -7.02 -0.29 -8.23
CA VAL A 114 -6.58 0.80 -7.34
C VAL A 114 -7.05 0.58 -5.91
N PHE A 115 -8.29 0.13 -5.73
CA PHE A 115 -8.84 -0.22 -4.42
C PHE A 115 -8.02 -1.34 -3.76
N TYR A 116 -7.68 -2.39 -4.51
CA TYR A 116 -6.76 -3.43 -4.03
C TYR A 116 -5.39 -2.86 -3.63
N TRP A 117 -4.78 -2.01 -4.47
CA TRP A 117 -3.48 -1.41 -4.17
C TRP A 117 -3.50 -0.57 -2.89
N VAL A 118 -4.55 0.23 -2.70
CA VAL A 118 -4.71 1.04 -1.49
C VAL A 118 -4.82 0.16 -0.26
N ASN A 119 -5.70 -0.85 -0.28
CA ASN A 119 -5.88 -1.78 0.84
C ASN A 119 -4.61 -2.56 1.14
N SER A 120 -3.90 -3.05 0.12
CA SER A 120 -2.61 -3.71 0.27
C SER A 120 -1.58 -2.78 0.91
N GLY A 121 -1.54 -1.50 0.53
CA GLY A 121 -0.64 -0.50 1.12
C GLY A 121 -0.94 -0.24 2.60
N PHE A 122 -2.22 -0.19 2.98
CA PHE A 122 -2.63 -0.07 4.38
C PHE A 122 -2.26 -1.30 5.20
N LEU A 123 -2.53 -2.50 4.67
CA LEU A 123 -2.17 -3.76 5.33
C LEU A 123 -0.65 -3.90 5.50
N ALA A 124 0.14 -3.47 4.51
CA ALA A 124 1.60 -3.45 4.63
C ALA A 124 2.06 -2.54 5.77
N ALA A 125 1.49 -1.34 5.90
CA ALA A 125 1.80 -0.43 6.99
C ALA A 125 1.38 -1.01 8.35
N ALA A 126 0.17 -1.58 8.44
CA ALA A 126 -0.32 -2.24 9.64
C ALA A 126 0.56 -3.41 10.06
N GLN A 127 0.97 -4.26 9.11
CA GLN A 127 1.88 -5.37 9.35
C GLN A 127 3.23 -4.88 9.86
N ASN A 128 3.79 -3.81 9.28
CA ASN A 128 5.02 -3.21 9.77
C ASN A 128 4.87 -2.70 11.20
N MET A 129 3.74 -2.07 11.54
CA MET A 129 3.48 -1.57 12.90
C MET A 129 3.31 -2.70 13.91
N LEU A 130 2.59 -3.76 13.54
CA LEU A 130 2.42 -4.97 14.35
C LEU A 130 3.76 -5.66 14.59
N ASN A 131 4.60 -5.73 13.56
CA ASN A 131 5.94 -6.28 13.68
C ASN A 131 6.82 -5.47 14.64
N ASP A 132 6.62 -4.16 14.76
CA ASP A 132 7.33 -3.31 15.74
C ASP A 132 6.69 -3.35 17.15
N TYR A 133 5.49 -3.90 17.31
CA TYR A 133 4.74 -3.92 18.57
C TYR A 133 5.21 -5.04 19.51
N SER A 134 5.84 -4.69 20.64
CA SER A 134 6.43 -5.67 21.58
C SER A 134 5.47 -6.78 22.03
N PRO A 135 4.24 -6.48 22.51
CA PRO A 135 3.33 -7.52 23.01
C PRO A 135 2.91 -8.52 21.92
N PHE A 136 2.66 -8.04 20.70
CA PHE A 136 2.37 -8.92 19.56
C PHE A 136 3.57 -9.82 19.25
N ARG A 137 4.79 -9.26 19.22
CA ARG A 137 6.02 -10.06 19.02
C ARG A 137 6.17 -11.14 20.09
N ARG A 138 5.86 -10.86 21.37
CA ARG A 138 5.90 -11.87 22.44
C ARG A 138 4.82 -12.93 22.25
N PHE A 139 3.62 -12.52 21.87
CA PHE A 139 2.51 -13.43 21.61
C PHE A 139 2.82 -14.43 20.49
N VAL A 140 3.46 -13.98 19.40
CA VAL A 140 3.85 -14.84 18.27
C VAL A 140 5.26 -15.48 18.41
N GLY A 141 5.91 -15.35 19.58
CA GLY A 141 7.22 -15.97 19.83
C GLY A 141 8.39 -15.36 19.06
N LEU A 142 8.27 -14.12 18.56
CA LEU A 142 9.35 -13.42 17.87
C LEU A 142 10.39 -12.86 18.86
N GLY A 143 11.67 -12.95 18.48
CA GLY A 143 12.79 -12.40 19.25
C GLY A 143 12.81 -10.87 19.33
N GLN A 144 13.71 -10.31 20.13
CA GLN A 144 13.86 -8.86 20.28
C GLN A 144 14.30 -8.19 18.96
N SER A 145 13.75 -7.00 18.65
CA SER A 145 14.16 -6.17 17.50
C SER A 145 14.70 -4.82 17.95
N GLN A 146 15.64 -4.24 17.19
CA GLN A 146 16.12 -2.88 17.41
C GLN A 146 15.03 -1.80 17.21
N THR A 147 13.98 -2.14 16.47
CA THR A 147 12.83 -1.26 16.16
C THR A 147 11.64 -1.44 17.11
N GLU A 148 11.76 -2.35 18.08
CA GLU A 148 10.68 -2.76 18.97
C GLU A 148 10.19 -1.61 19.87
N SER A 149 8.87 -1.46 20.01
CA SER A 149 8.23 -0.44 20.83
C SER A 149 6.92 -0.97 21.45
N THR A 150 6.66 -0.60 22.70
CA THR A 150 5.37 -0.85 23.37
C THR A 150 4.23 -0.03 22.78
N SER A 151 4.54 0.98 21.97
CA SER A 151 3.58 1.86 21.33
C SER A 151 4.15 2.36 19.98
N PRO A 152 4.11 1.54 18.92
CA PRO A 152 4.75 1.84 17.64
C PRO A 152 4.19 3.10 16.99
N LEU A 153 2.87 3.33 17.04
CA LEU A 153 2.25 4.53 16.47
C LEU A 153 2.74 5.82 17.14
N LYS A 154 2.69 5.88 18.49
CA LYS A 154 3.17 7.07 19.21
C LYS A 154 4.67 7.29 19.01
N ALA A 155 5.46 6.21 18.94
CA ALA A 155 6.89 6.29 18.65
C ALA A 155 7.16 6.88 17.26
N LEU A 156 6.42 6.43 16.24
CA LEU A 156 6.48 6.96 14.88
C LEU A 156 6.08 8.43 14.82
N MET A 157 4.95 8.80 15.44
CA MET A 157 4.48 10.18 15.52
C MET A 157 5.49 11.09 16.22
N ARG A 158 6.13 10.62 17.31
CA ARG A 158 7.18 11.36 17.99
C ARG A 158 8.38 11.61 17.08
N LYS A 159 8.83 10.59 16.34
CA LYS A 159 9.93 10.73 15.37
C LYS A 159 9.56 11.69 14.23
N ALA A 160 8.33 11.63 13.73
CA ALA A 160 7.82 12.56 12.72
C ALA A 160 7.82 14.01 13.25
N LYS A 161 7.30 14.23 14.46
CA LYS A 161 7.24 15.55 15.10
C LYS A 161 8.65 16.14 15.25
N LEU A 162 9.59 15.38 15.80
CA LEU A 162 10.98 15.81 15.98
C LEU A 162 11.66 16.18 14.65
N LYS A 163 11.34 15.49 13.56
CA LYS A 163 11.99 15.70 12.26
C LYS A 163 11.42 16.89 11.49
N TYR A 164 10.10 17.07 11.53
CA TYR A 164 9.39 18.02 10.68
C TYR A 164 9.04 19.32 11.38
N PHE A 165 8.86 19.31 12.71
CA PHE A 165 8.41 20.48 13.47
C PHE A 165 9.49 21.09 14.37
N ASN A 166 10.55 20.36 14.73
CA ASN A 166 11.68 20.89 15.51
C ASN A 166 12.89 21.24 14.61
N ARG A 167 12.63 21.68 13.38
CA ARG A 167 13.65 22.15 12.43
C ARG A 167 13.71 23.66 12.36
#